data_AF-A0ABD0RQ68-F1
#
_entry.id   AF-A0ABD0RQ68-F1
#
_cell.length_a   1.000
_cell.length_b   1.000
_cell.length_c   1.000
_cell.angle_alpha   90.00
_cell.angle_beta   90.00
_cell.angle_gamma   90.00
#
_symmetry.space_group_name_H-M   'P 1'
#
loop_
_entity.id
_entity.type
_entity.pdbx_description
1 polymer ?
#
loop_
_entity_poly.entity_id
_entity_poly.type
_entity_poly.pdbx_seq_one_letter_code
_entity_poly.pdbx_strand_id
1 'polypeptide(L)' 'IEYWFRCMDMDGDGVLSMFELEFFYEEQCERMEGMGIEPLPFQDLLCQMLDLVKPECP' A
#
# COMPACT_ATOMS: atom_id res chain seq x y z
N ILE A 1 7.57 5.32 -10.41
CA ILE A 1 6.21 4.76 -10.42
C ILE A 1 6.29 3.25 -10.58
N GLU A 2 6.82 2.73 -11.69
CA GLU A 2 6.91 1.28 -11.93
C GLU A 2 7.67 0.46 -10.87
N TYR A 3 8.72 1.01 -10.24
CA TYR A 3 9.49 0.27 -9.24
C TYR A 3 8.65 -0.05 -8.00
N TRP A 4 7.94 0.95 -7.45
CA TRP A 4 7.09 0.76 -6.28
C TRP A 4 5.88 -0.11 -6.60
N PHE A 5 5.29 0.07 -7.77
CA PHE A 5 4.21 -0.78 -8.25
C PHE A 5 4.66 -2.24 -8.40
N ARG A 6 5.80 -2.51 -9.06
CA ARG A 6 6.40 -3.86 -9.15
C ARG A 6 6.80 -4.46 -7.81
N CYS A 7 7.13 -3.63 -6.82
CA CYS A 7 7.43 -4.13 -5.48
C CYS A 7 6.18 -4.50 -4.69
N MET A 8 5.02 -3.88 -5.01
CA MET A 8 3.75 -4.17 -4.37
C MET A 8 2.95 -5.26 -5.09
N ASP A 9 3.15 -5.40 -6.39
CA ASP A 9 2.61 -6.49 -7.22
C ASP A 9 3.40 -7.77 -6.91
N MET A 10 2.89 -8.56 -5.98
CA MET A 10 3.56 -9.75 -5.44
C MET A 10 3.46 -10.94 -6.39
N ASP A 11 2.41 -11.00 -7.20
CA ASP A 11 2.21 -12.08 -8.17
C ASP A 11 2.68 -11.71 -9.60
N GLY A 12 2.93 -10.43 -9.86
CA GLY A 12 3.49 -9.92 -11.10
C GLY A 12 2.48 -9.83 -12.24
N ASP A 13 1.18 -9.84 -11.94
CA ASP A 13 0.12 -9.78 -12.95
C ASP A 13 -0.14 -8.37 -13.50
N GLY A 14 0.49 -7.36 -12.90
CA GLY A 14 0.40 -5.96 -13.30
C GLY A 14 -0.82 -5.24 -12.72
N VAL A 15 -1.53 -5.80 -11.74
CA VAL A 15 -2.59 -5.16 -10.97
C VAL A 15 -2.37 -5.35 -9.46
N LEU A 16 -2.78 -4.36 -8.66
CA LEU A 16 -2.76 -4.49 -7.19
C LEU A 16 -4.14 -4.95 -6.72
N SER A 17 -4.21 -6.18 -6.24
CA SER A 17 -5.38 -6.75 -5.61
C SER A 17 -5.59 -6.18 -4.19
N MET A 18 -6.82 -6.27 -3.69
CA MET A 18 -7.11 -5.89 -2.29
C MET A 18 -6.31 -6.73 -1.29
N PHE A 19 -5.99 -7.98 -1.61
CA PHE A 19 -5.20 -8.86 -0.74
C PHE A 19 -3.76 -8.37 -0.60
N GLU A 20 -3.12 -7.94 -1.70
CA GLU A 20 -1.77 -7.39 -1.64
C GLU A 20 -1.76 -6.09 -0.83
N LEU A 21 -2.74 -5.22 -1.04
CA LEU A 21 -2.87 -3.98 -0.27
C LEU A 21 -3.10 -4.24 1.23
N GLU A 22 -3.93 -5.23 1.58
CA GLU A 22 -4.17 -5.64 2.97
C GLU A 22 -2.90 -6.20 3.63
N PHE A 23 -2.13 -7.00 2.90
CA PHE A 23 -0.84 -7.51 3.37
C PHE A 23 0.14 -6.38 3.73
N PHE A 24 0.29 -5.38 2.85
CA PHE A 24 1.16 -4.24 3.15
C PHE A 24 0.62 -3.35 4.28
N TYR A 25 -0.71 -3.24 4.40
CA TYR A 25 -1.36 -2.49 5.47
C TYR A 25 -1.10 -3.09 6.85
N GLU A 26 -1.25 -4.41 7.01
CA GLU A 26 -0.95 -5.09 8.27
C GLU A 26 0.51 -4.86 8.69
N GLU A 27 1.47 -4.98 7.76
CA GLU A 27 2.89 -4.73 8.04
C GLU A 27 3.13 -3.26 8.47
N GLN A 28 2.46 -2.29 7.84
CA GLN A 28 2.59 -0.89 8.24
C GLN A 28 1.96 -0.63 9.61
N CYS A 29 0.81 -1.22 9.90
CA CYS A 29 0.15 -1.11 11.20
C CYS A 29 1.05 -1.63 12.32
N GLU A 30 1.62 -2.83 12.18
CA GLU A 30 2.53 -3.40 13.18
C GLU A 30 3.76 -2.50 13.42
N ARG A 31 4.33 -1.92 12.35
CA ARG A 31 5.45 -0.98 12.47
C ARG A 31 5.06 0.33 13.15
N MET A 32 3.90 0.90 12.79
CA MET A 32 3.40 2.14 13.39
C MET A 32 3.11 1.94 14.88
N GLU A 33 2.46 0.84 15.25
CA GLU A 33 2.22 0.46 16.65
C GLU A 33 3.52 0.28 17.43
N GLY A 34 4.53 -0.38 16.83
CA GLY A 34 5.87 -0.53 17.43
C GLY A 34 6.60 0.80 17.63
N MET A 35 6.26 1.83 16.86
CA MET A 35 6.77 3.20 16.99
C MET A 35 5.89 4.07 17.90
N GLY A 36 4.78 3.54 18.43
CA GLY A 36 3.81 4.29 19.23
C GLY A 36 2.98 5.30 18.43
N ILE A 37 2.89 5.11 17.11
CA ILE A 37 2.12 5.94 16.19
C ILE A 37 0.79 5.23 15.94
N GLU A 38 -0.32 5.97 16.07
CA GLU A 38 -1.65 5.42 15.76
C GLU A 38 -1.73 5.11 14.25
N PRO A 39 -2.07 3.87 13.87
CA PRO A 39 -2.15 3.50 12.46
C PRO A 39 -3.23 4.32 11.74
N LEU A 40 -2.91 4.75 10.53
CA LEU A 40 -3.85 5.46 9.66
C LEU A 40 -5.00 4.52 9.28
N PRO A 41 -6.22 5.03 9.09
CA PRO A 41 -7.32 4.25 8.52
C PRO A 41 -6.91 3.66 7.17
N PHE A 42 -7.29 2.40 6.90
CA PHE A 42 -7.00 1.70 5.64
C PHE A 42 -7.28 2.55 4.40
N GLN A 43 -8.40 3.28 4.39
CA GLN A 43 -8.78 4.13 3.27
C GLN A 43 -7.79 5.29 3.01
N ASP A 44 -7.22 5.86 4.07
CA ASP A 44 -6.22 6.94 3.95
C ASP A 44 -4.87 6.38 3.49
N LEU A 45 -4.49 5.20 3.97
CA LEU A 45 -3.32 4.48 3.48
C LEU A 45 -3.46 4.15 1.99
N LEU A 46 -4.65 3.71 1.56
CA LEU A 46 -4.94 3.37 0.18
C LEU A 46 -4.85 4.61 -0.72
N CYS A 47 -5.42 5.74 -0.28
CA CYS A 47 -5.21 7.03 -0.95
C CYS A 47 -3.74 7.40 -1.01
N GLN A 48 -2.98 7.23 0.06
CA GLN A 48 -1.56 7.57 0.12
C GLN A 48 -0.72 6.67 -0.80
N MET A 49 -1.04 5.38 -0.88
CA MET A 49 -0.42 4.42 -1.80
C MET A 49 -0.77 4.75 -3.25
N LEU A 50 -2.02 5.07 -3.55
CA LEU A 50 -2.45 5.50 -4.88
C LEU A 50 -1.77 6.82 -5.29
N ASP A 51 -1.64 7.77 -4.38
CA ASP A 51 -0.91 9.03 -4.60
C ASP A 51 0.60 8.80 -4.80
N LEU A 52 1.20 7.85 -4.07
CA LEU A 52 2.60 7.44 -4.23
C LEU A 52 2.85 6.76 -5.58
N VAL A 53 1.87 5.97 -6.06
CA VAL A 53 1.91 5.30 -7.35
C VAL A 53 1.63 6.28 -8.49
N LYS A 54 0.91 7.40 -8.27
CA LYS A 54 0.49 8.36 -9.32
C LYS A 54 0.02 7.64 -10.59
N PRO A 55 -1.09 6.87 -10.54
CA PRO A 55 -1.62 6.23 -11.72
C PRO A 55 -1.93 7.30 -12.79
N GLU A 56 -1.50 7.08 -14.04
CA GLU A 56 -1.74 8.04 -15.14
C GLU A 56 -3.24 8.17 -15.49
N CYS A 57 -4.10 7.31 -14.97
CA CYS A 57 -5.56 7.41 -15.10
C CYS A 57 -6.27 6.98 -13.79
N PRO A 58 -7.26 7.76 -13.30
CA PRO A 58 -8.12 7.40 -12.17
C PRO A 58 -9.12 6.28 -12.50
#